data_AF-A0A1I2RA87-F1
#
_entry.id   AF-A0A1I2RA87-F1
#
_cell.length_a   1.000
_cell.length_b   1.000
_cell.length_c   1.000
_cell.angle_alpha   90.00
_cell.angle_beta   90.00
_cell.angle_gamma   90.00
#
_symmetry.space_group_name_H-M   'P 1'
#
loop_
_entity.id
_entity.type
_entity.pdbx_description
1 polymer ?
#
loop_
_entity_poly.entity_id
_entity_poly.type
_entity_poly.pdbx_seq_one_letter_code
_entity_poly.pdbx_strand_id
1 'polypeptide(L)' 'MTKELFINDAVWAEALAYYGSEQAAKNWLMTPILSLGAQSPAEYCKSHLDGNEKVIELLNQLKHGMTA' A
#
# COMPACT_ATOMS: atom_id res chain seq x y z
N MET A 1 2.58 11.22 17.45
CA MET A 1 3.39 11.28 16.22
C MET A 1 2.56 10.70 15.10
N THR A 2 2.03 11.54 14.21
CA THR A 2 1.45 11.07 12.95
C THR A 2 2.62 10.58 12.10
N LYS A 3 2.74 9.27 11.90
CA LYS A 3 3.72 8.74 10.93
C LYS A 3 3.27 9.23 9.55
N GLU A 4 4.10 10.05 8.91
CA GLU A 4 3.89 10.45 7.52
C GLU A 4 4.00 9.21 6.64
N LEU A 5 2.99 8.96 5.81
CA LEU A 5 3.00 7.82 4.89
C LEU A 5 3.86 8.19 3.69
N PHE A 6 4.92 7.42 3.43
CA PHE A 6 5.83 7.64 2.30
C PHE A 6 5.25 7.03 1.02
N ILE A 7 4.09 7.55 0.58
CA ILE A 7 3.39 7.13 -0.63
C ILE A 7 2.98 8.35 -1.43
N ASN A 8 2.78 8.19 -2.73
CA ASN A 8 2.21 9.25 -3.56
C ASN A 8 0.67 9.26 -3.50
N ASP A 9 0.08 10.32 -4.07
CA ASP A 9 -1.37 10.50 -4.11
C ASP A 9 -2.10 9.37 -4.85
N ALA A 10 -1.46 8.75 -5.84
CA ALA A 10 -2.05 7.65 -6.60
C ALA A 10 -2.21 6.39 -5.74
N VAL A 11 -1.18 5.98 -4.99
CA VAL A 11 -1.26 4.86 -4.04
C VAL A 11 -2.32 5.13 -2.98
N TRP A 12 -2.38 6.35 -2.47
CA TRP A 12 -3.39 6.74 -1.48
C TRP A 12 -4.82 6.63 -2.05
N ALA A 13 -5.06 7.20 -3.23
CA ALA A 13 -6.37 7.16 -3.89
C ALA A 13 -6.81 5.72 -4.18
N GLU A 14 -5.90 4.87 -4.67
CA GLU A 14 -6.19 3.47 -4.98
C GLU A 14 -6.49 2.65 -3.72
N ALA A 15 -5.72 2.84 -2.64
CA ALA A 15 -5.96 2.19 -1.37
C ALA A 15 -7.30 2.65 -0.76
N LEU A 16 -7.60 3.94 -0.80
CA LEU A 16 -8.87 4.48 -0.31
C LEU A 16 -10.07 3.92 -1.10
N ALA A 17 -9.96 3.85 -2.43
CA ALA A 17 -10.99 3.30 -3.29
C ALA A 17 -11.24 1.81 -3.02
N TYR A 18 -10.19 1.03 -2.76
CA TYR A 18 -10.31 -0.40 -2.47
C TYR A 18 -10.86 -0.69 -1.06
N TYR A 19 -10.35 -0.01 -0.04
CA TYR A 19 -10.72 -0.25 1.36
C TYR A 19 -11.97 0.51 1.83
N GLY A 20 -12.42 1.52 1.07
CA GLY A 20 -13.66 2.27 1.32
C GLY A 20 -13.64 3.20 2.52
N SER A 21 -12.53 3.28 3.27
CA SER A 21 -12.37 4.24 4.36
C SER A 21 -10.91 4.60 4.58
N GLU A 22 -10.67 5.84 5.02
CA GLU A 22 -9.30 6.28 5.33
C GLU A 22 -8.64 5.40 6.39
N GLN A 23 -9.39 5.00 7.42
CA GLN A 23 -8.83 4.21 8.52
C GLN A 23 -8.39 2.82 8.01
N ALA A 24 -9.19 2.17 7.18
CA ALA A 24 -8.83 0.87 6.61
C ALA A 24 -7.66 0.98 5.62
N ALA A 25 -7.65 2.01 4.76
CA ALA A 25 -6.53 2.28 3.86
C ALA A 25 -5.23 2.54 4.64
N LYS A 26 -5.26 3.40 5.67
CA LYS A 26 -4.12 3.66 6.56
C LYS A 26 -3.64 2.38 7.25
N ASN A 27 -4.56 1.59 7.79
CA ASN A 27 -4.21 0.34 8.46
C ASN A 27 -3.49 -0.60 7.50
N TRP A 28 -4.01 -0.79 6.29
CA TRP A 28 -3.37 -1.65 5.29
C TRP A 28 -1.99 -1.12 4.86
N LEU A 29 -1.87 0.17 4.58
CA LEU A 29 -0.60 0.81 4.18
C LEU A 29 0.50 0.69 5.24
N MET A 30 0.14 0.47 6.51
CA MET A 30 1.05 0.27 7.63
C MET A 30 1.18 -1.20 8.06
N THR A 31 0.44 -2.12 7.44
CA THR A 31 0.48 -3.54 7.78
C THR A 31 1.58 -4.23 6.96
N PRO A 32 2.51 -4.96 7.59
CA PRO A 32 3.52 -5.75 6.87
C PRO A 32 2.91 -6.80 5.94
N ILE A 33 3.46 -6.91 4.72
CA ILE A 33 3.01 -7.86 3.71
C ILE A 33 4.19 -8.77 3.32
N LEU A 34 3.97 -10.09 3.35
CA LEU A 34 5.02 -11.08 3.10
C LEU A 34 5.63 -10.94 1.70
N SER A 35 4.82 -10.69 0.68
CA SER A 35 5.27 -10.49 -0.71
C SER A 35 6.11 -9.22 -0.92
N LEU A 36 6.06 -8.28 0.03
CA LEU A 36 6.93 -7.09 0.09
C LEU A 36 8.14 -7.30 1.02
N GLY A 37 8.53 -8.55 1.28
CA GLY A 37 9.65 -8.86 2.17
C GLY A 37 9.34 -8.55 3.64
N ALA A 38 8.09 -8.73 4.06
CA ALA A 38 7.59 -8.37 5.39
C ALA A 38 7.71 -6.88 5.73
N GLN A 39 7.73 -6.01 4.72
CA GLN A 39 7.56 -4.56 4.88
C GLN A 39 6.10 -4.16 4.68
N SER A 40 5.68 -3.07 5.32
CA SER A 40 4.41 -2.43 4.96
C SER A 40 4.52 -1.73 3.61
N PRO A 41 3.40 -1.51 2.88
CA PRO A 41 3.41 -0.75 1.63
C PRO A 41 4.09 0.62 1.76
N ALA A 42 3.84 1.35 2.85
CA ALA A 42 4.46 2.65 3.08
C ALA A 42 5.98 2.56 3.31
N GLU A 43 6.46 1.52 4.00
CA GLU A 43 7.90 1.27 4.17
C GLU A 43 8.54 0.84 2.86
N TYR A 44 7.87 -0.01 2.08
CA TYR A 44 8.35 -0.47 0.79
C TYR A 44 8.53 0.71 -0.19
N CYS A 45 7.54 1.60 -0.28
CA CYS A 45 7.61 2.83 -1.08
C CYS A 45 8.73 3.78 -0.63
N LYS A 46 9.07 3.79 0.66
CA LYS A 46 10.20 4.57 1.17
C LYS A 46 11.55 3.96 0.78
N SER A 47 11.66 2.64 0.78
CA SER A 47 12.92 1.91 0.60
C SER A 47 13.26 1.61 -0.85
N HIS A 48 12.29 1.66 -1.77
CA HIS A 48 12.45 1.23 -3.16
C HIS A 48 12.00 2.30 -4.15
N LEU A 49 12.78 2.51 -5.21
CA LEU A 49 12.50 3.51 -6.25
C LEU A 49 11.19 3.21 -7.00
N ASP A 50 10.90 1.94 -7.23
CA ASP A 50 9.70 1.42 -7.89
C ASP A 50 8.56 1.10 -6.90
N GLY A 51 8.70 1.50 -5.63
CA GLY A 51 7.78 1.04 -4.59
C GLY A 51 6.33 1.45 -4.80
N ASN A 52 6.08 2.66 -5.31
CA ASN A 52 4.71 3.09 -5.62
C ASN A 52 4.08 2.25 -6.74
N GLU A 53 4.84 1.94 -7.80
CA GLU A 53 4.37 1.09 -8.91
C GLU A 53 4.06 -0.31 -8.41
N LYS A 54 4.93 -0.87 -7.57
CA LYS A 54 4.75 -2.20 -6.98
C LYS A 54 3.52 -2.30 -6.08
N VAL A 55 3.29 -1.27 -5.26
CA VAL A 55 2.12 -1.22 -4.37
C VAL A 55 0.82 -1.03 -5.16
N ILE A 56 0.82 -0.28 -6.27
CA ILE A 56 -0.32 -0.17 -7.17
C ILE A 56 -0.61 -1.52 -7.84
N GLU A 57 0.41 -2.23 -8.32
CA GLU A 57 0.27 -3.58 -8.87
C GLU A 57 -0.39 -4.53 -7.85
N LEU A 58 0.08 -4.49 -6.60
CA LEU A 58 -0.49 -5.28 -5.51
C LEU A 58 -1.96 -4.95 -5.27
N LEU A 59 -2.34 -3.67 -5.23
CA LEU A 59 -3.75 -3.26 -5.11
C LEU A 59 -4.60 -3.77 -6.27
N ASN A 60 -4.06 -3.73 -7.49
CA ASN A 60 -4.74 -4.27 -8.67
C ASN A 60 -4.90 -5.79 -8.58
N GLN A 61 -3.89 -6.51 -8.11
CA GLN A 61 -3.98 -7.95 -7.86
C GLN A 61 -5.10 -8.28 -6.86
N LEU A 62 -5.15 -7.55 -5.74
CA LEU A 62 -6.20 -7.71 -4.72
C LEU A 62 -7.61 -7.48 -5.29
N LYS A 63 -7.80 -6.45 -6.12
CA LYS A 63 -9.08 -6.17 -6.80
C LYS A 63 -9.54 -7.31 -7.71
N HIS A 64 -8.60 -8.05 -8.31
CA HIS A 64 -8.88 -9.20 -9.17
C HIS A 64 -8.93 -10.53 -8.40
N GLY A 65 -8.91 -10.50 -7.07
CA GLY A 65 -8.96 -11.70 -6.22
C GLY A 65 -7.66 -12.49 -6.19
N MET A 66 -6.56 -11.91 -6.68
CA MET A 66 -5.23 -12.49 -6.56
C MET A 66 -4.64 -12.05 -5.21
N THR A 67 -4.48 -13.01 -4.30
CA THR A 67 -3.83 -12.78 -3.00
C THR A 67 -2.33 -12.98 -3.16
N ALA A 68 -1.55 -11.96 -2.77
CA ALA A 68 -0.09 -12.02 -2.73
C ALA A 68 0.44 -12.79 -1.52
#